data_AF-A0A3C1T902-F1
#
_entry.id   AF-A0A3C1T902-F1
#
_cell.length_a   1.000
_cell.length_b   1.000
_cell.length_c   1.000
_cell.angle_alpha   90.00
_cell.angle_beta   90.00
_cell.angle_gamma   90.00
#
_symmetry.space_group_name_H-M   'P 1'
#
loop_
_entity.id
_entity.type
_entity.pdbx_description
1 polymer ?
#
loop_
_entity_poly.entity_id
_entity_poly.type
_entity_poly.pdbx_seq_one_letter_code
_entity_poly.pdbx_strand_id
1 'polypeptide(L)'
;MSQAPATSLQDIVSHAKEYGFVFPSSEIYDGLQAVYDYGQNGVELKNNLKNMWWKAMTQLNDNIVGIDAAIFMHPLTWKASGHVDGFNDPMIDNKDSKKRYRADQLLEGKAEQYAA
;
A
#
# COMPACT_ATOMS: atom_id res chain seq x y z
N MET A 1 33.21 -5.36 13.01
CA MET A 1 32.15 -4.83 12.14
C MET A 1 30.95 -4.53 13.03
N SER A 2 30.64 -3.27 13.28
CA SER A 2 29.51 -2.88 14.14
C SER A 2 28.22 -3.38 13.52
N GLN A 3 27.43 -4.18 14.26
CA GLN A 3 26.05 -4.44 13.88
C GLN A 3 25.34 -3.09 13.78
N ALA A 4 24.65 -2.84 12.66
CA ALA A 4 23.78 -1.69 12.55
C ALA A 4 22.68 -1.81 13.61
N PRO A 5 22.30 -0.72 14.30
CA PRO A 5 21.23 -0.79 15.29
C PRO A 5 19.93 -1.29 14.64
N ALA A 6 19.15 -2.07 15.38
CA ALA A 6 17.83 -2.53 14.94
C ALA A 6 16.98 -1.30 14.62
N THR A 7 16.77 -1.04 13.34
CA THR A 7 16.03 0.13 12.87
C THR A 7 14.55 -0.14 13.08
N SER A 8 13.88 0.66 13.92
CA SER A 8 12.44 0.52 14.10
C SER A 8 11.69 1.08 12.89
N LEU A 9 10.44 0.65 12.68
CA LEU A 9 9.60 1.22 11.64
C LEU A 9 9.42 2.74 11.82
N GLN A 10 9.37 3.21 13.06
CA GLN A 10 9.25 4.63 13.39
C GLN A 10 10.47 5.43 12.89
N ASP A 11 11.67 4.86 13.00
CA ASP A 11 12.90 5.49 12.50
C ASP A 11 12.87 5.60 10.97
N ILE A 12 12.38 4.58 10.29
CA ILE A 12 12.23 4.56 8.83
C ILE A 12 11.23 5.62 8.37
N VAL A 13 10.06 5.69 9.03
CA VAL A 13 9.02 6.68 8.71
C VAL A 13 9.55 8.10 8.92
N SER A 14 10.28 8.33 10.03
CA SER A 14 10.86 9.64 10.32
C SER A 14 11.91 10.02 9.27
N HIS A 15 12.80 9.11 8.90
CA HIS A 15 13.78 9.31 7.83
C HIS A 15 13.10 9.60 6.47
N ALA A 16 12.08 8.81 6.11
CA ALA A 16 11.36 8.99 4.85
C ALA A 16 10.71 10.38 4.74
N LYS A 17 10.18 10.90 5.86
CA LYS A 17 9.61 12.25 5.93
C LYS A 17 10.69 13.32 5.89
N GLU A 18 11.71 13.22 6.73
CA GLU A 18 12.81 14.19 6.87
C GLU A 18 13.55 14.41 5.54
N TYR A 19 13.81 13.33 4.80
CA TYR A 19 14.63 13.35 3.58
C TYR A 19 13.82 13.39 2.28
N GLY A 20 12.52 13.66 2.34
CA GLY A 20 11.73 13.91 1.14
C GLY A 20 11.44 12.68 0.29
N PHE A 21 11.17 11.53 0.94
CA PHE A 21 10.69 10.33 0.28
C PHE A 21 9.17 10.26 0.22
N VAL A 22 8.50 10.23 1.37
CA VAL A 22 7.04 10.03 1.45
C VAL A 22 6.44 10.93 2.52
N PHE A 23 5.32 11.57 2.19
CA PHE A 23 4.56 12.46 3.07
C PHE A 23 3.11 12.00 3.18
N PRO A 24 2.45 12.15 4.34
CA PRO A 24 1.00 12.05 4.42
C PRO A 24 0.36 13.05 3.44
N SER A 25 -0.54 12.57 2.59
CA SER A 25 -1.15 13.47 1.61
C SER A 25 -2.07 14.47 2.31
N SER A 26 -2.08 15.71 1.81
CA SER A 26 -2.88 16.81 2.37
C SER A 26 -2.59 17.09 3.86
N GLU A 27 -1.34 16.88 4.31
CA GLU A 27 -0.94 17.02 5.73
C GLU A 27 -1.34 18.36 6.38
N ILE A 28 -1.31 19.47 5.62
CA ILE A 28 -1.71 20.79 6.12
C ILE A 28 -3.22 20.93 6.38
N TYR A 29 -4.01 19.94 5.99
CA TYR A 29 -5.46 19.84 6.16
C TYR A 29 -5.85 18.57 6.94
N ASP A 30 -5.08 18.23 7.97
CA ASP A 30 -5.23 17.04 8.82
C ASP A 30 -4.94 15.68 8.14
N GLY A 31 -4.55 15.71 6.87
CA GLY A 31 -4.18 14.54 6.09
C GLY A 31 -5.36 13.68 5.63
N LEU A 32 -5.11 12.84 4.63
CA LEU A 32 -6.05 11.81 4.20
C LEU A 32 -5.48 10.43 4.52
N GLN A 33 -6.16 9.70 5.41
CA GLN A 33 -5.69 8.38 5.87
C GLN A 33 -5.46 7.43 4.68
N ALA A 34 -4.35 6.71 4.72
CA ALA A 34 -3.91 5.76 3.69
C ALA A 34 -3.59 6.38 2.31
N VAL A 35 -3.49 7.71 2.21
CA VAL A 35 -3.06 8.41 0.99
C VAL A 35 -1.78 9.18 1.25
N TYR A 36 -0.82 9.07 0.33
CA TYR A 36 0.53 9.59 0.51
C TYR A 36 1.07 10.22 -0.77
N ASP A 37 1.89 11.26 -0.60
CA ASP A 37 2.57 11.97 -1.66
C ASP A 37 4.06 11.62 -1.66
N TYR A 38 4.63 11.42 -2.86
CA TYR A 38 6.06 11.15 -3.02
C TYR A 38 6.83 12.48 -3.16
N GLY A 39 7.81 12.70 -2.30
CA GLY A 39 8.72 13.84 -2.38
C GLY A 39 9.78 13.69 -3.47
N GLN A 40 10.73 14.62 -3.51
CA GLN A 40 11.78 14.67 -4.54
C GLN A 40 12.63 13.40 -4.61
N ASN A 41 13.02 12.82 -3.47
CA ASN A 41 13.81 11.59 -3.45
C ASN A 41 12.92 10.36 -3.65
N GLY A 42 11.67 10.43 -3.20
CA GLY A 42 10.71 9.34 -3.34
C GLY A 42 10.26 9.12 -4.78
N VAL A 43 10.04 10.18 -5.55
CA VAL A 43 9.64 10.07 -6.95
C VAL A 43 10.77 9.48 -7.80
N GLU A 44 12.02 9.90 -7.57
CA GLU A 44 13.20 9.35 -8.24
C GLU A 44 13.41 7.87 -7.90
N LEU A 45 13.34 7.52 -6.60
CA LEU A 45 13.43 6.12 -6.17
C LEU A 45 12.35 5.25 -6.82
N LYS A 46 11.09 5.70 -6.78
CA LYS A 46 9.95 5.00 -7.37
C LYS A 46 10.14 4.80 -8.88
N ASN A 47 10.57 5.84 -9.60
CA ASN A 47 10.78 5.79 -11.03
C ASN A 47 11.95 4.85 -11.39
N ASN A 48 13.05 4.90 -10.64
CA ASN A 48 14.19 3.99 -10.83
C ASN A 48 13.79 2.53 -10.64
N LEU A 49 13.00 2.23 -9.60
CA LEU A 49 12.49 0.89 -9.34
C LEU A 49 11.55 0.42 -10.46
N LYS A 50 10.62 1.27 -10.90
CA LYS A 50 9.72 0.97 -12.02
C LYS A 50 10.49 0.69 -13.31
N ASN A 51 11.48 1.52 -13.65
CA ASN A 51 12.29 1.36 -14.86
C ASN A 51 13.10 0.06 -14.83
N MET A 52 13.71 -0.25 -13.70
CA MET A 52 14.45 -1.50 -13.51
C MET A 52 13.51 -2.71 -13.67
N TRP A 53 12.34 -2.68 -13.04
CA TRP A 53 11.37 -3.77 -13.13
C TRP A 53 10.83 -3.92 -14.55
N TRP A 54 10.48 -2.83 -15.22
CA TRP A 54 10.01 -2.84 -16.60
C TRP A 54 11.03 -3.48 -17.54
N LYS A 55 12.29 -3.08 -17.43
CA LYS A 55 13.39 -3.67 -18.21
C LYS A 55 13.53 -5.16 -17.92
N ALA A 56 13.58 -5.52 -16.64
CA ALA A 56 13.71 -6.90 -16.22
C ALA A 56 12.60 -7.78 -16.78
N MET A 57 11.35 -7.31 -16.74
CA MET A 57 10.20 -8.08 -17.21
C MET A 57 10.09 -8.11 -18.73
N THR A 58 10.14 -6.97 -19.40
CA THR A 58 9.76 -6.86 -20.83
C THR A 58 10.92 -6.94 -21.82
N GLN A 59 12.15 -6.61 -21.39
CA GLN A 59 13.32 -6.56 -22.28
C GLN A 59 14.28 -7.73 -22.08
N LEU A 60 14.20 -8.40 -20.92
CA LEU A 60 15.04 -9.55 -20.59
C LEU A 60 14.27 -10.88 -20.54
N ASN A 61 12.97 -10.87 -20.89
CA ASN A 61 12.17 -12.08 -21.07
C ASN A 61 11.46 -12.04 -22.42
N ASP A 62 11.56 -13.13 -23.19
CA ASP A 62 11.02 -13.19 -24.56
C ASP A 62 9.47 -13.25 -24.60
N ASN A 63 8.83 -13.61 -23.48
CA ASN A 63 7.39 -13.91 -23.43
C ASN A 63 6.56 -12.88 -22.65
N ILE A 64 7.09 -11.67 -22.41
CA ILE A 64 6.39 -10.64 -21.65
C ILE A 64 6.33 -9.35 -22.47
N VAL A 65 5.11 -8.86 -22.71
CA VAL A 65 4.86 -7.67 -23.52
C VAL A 65 4.28 -6.57 -22.64
N GLY A 66 4.81 -5.36 -22.78
CA GLY A 66 4.30 -4.17 -22.09
C GLY A 66 3.00 -3.66 -22.70
N ILE A 67 2.03 -3.35 -21.84
CA ILE A 67 0.77 -2.69 -22.20
C ILE A 67 0.48 -1.57 -21.20
N ASP A 68 -0.26 -0.55 -21.64
CA ASP A 68 -0.79 0.50 -20.78
C ASP A 68 -2.31 0.59 -20.98
N ALA A 69 -3.07 0.33 -19.92
CA ALA A 69 -4.52 0.22 -19.95
C ALA A 69 -5.18 1.33 -19.14
N ALA A 70 -6.37 1.76 -19.56
CA ALA A 70 -7.12 2.78 -18.85
C ALA A 70 -7.57 2.30 -17.45
N ILE A 71 -7.55 3.23 -16.48
CA ILE A 71 -8.04 2.98 -15.11
C ILE A 71 -9.57 2.80 -15.11
N PHE A 72 -10.29 3.63 -15.87
CA PHE A 72 -11.73 3.49 -16.01
C PHE A 72 -12.05 2.35 -16.99
N MET A 73 -12.79 1.36 -16.50
CA MET A 73 -13.20 0.19 -17.27
C MET A 73 -14.73 0.04 -17.26
N HIS A 74 -15.26 -0.59 -18.31
CA HIS A 74 -16.69 -0.90 -18.40
C HIS A 74 -17.12 -1.82 -17.23
N PRO A 75 -18.27 -1.59 -16.57
CA PRO A 75 -18.68 -2.35 -15.38
C PRO A 75 -18.74 -3.88 -15.57
N LEU A 76 -19.10 -4.35 -16.77
CA LEU A 76 -19.14 -5.78 -17.08
C LEU A 76 -17.77 -6.45 -16.97
N THR A 77 -16.66 -5.72 -17.14
CA THR A 77 -15.30 -6.24 -16.93
C THR A 77 -15.10 -6.67 -15.47
N TRP A 78 -15.55 -5.86 -14.52
CA TRP A 78 -15.45 -6.17 -13.08
C TRP A 78 -16.40 -7.29 -12.66
N LYS A 79 -17.57 -7.40 -13.32
CA LYS A 79 -18.50 -8.50 -13.05
C LYS A 79 -17.96 -9.81 -13.60
N ALA A 80 -17.46 -9.83 -14.84
CA ALA A 80 -16.92 -11.02 -15.47
C ALA A 80 -15.67 -11.55 -14.74
N SER A 81 -14.82 -10.66 -14.20
CA SER A 81 -13.67 -11.05 -13.39
C SER A 81 -14.02 -11.44 -11.94
N GLY A 82 -15.29 -11.33 -11.53
CA GLY A 82 -15.76 -11.67 -10.19
C GLY A 82 -15.49 -10.61 -9.11
N HIS A 83 -14.83 -9.48 -9.44
CA HIS A 83 -14.49 -8.45 -8.46
C HIS A 83 -15.73 -7.85 -7.79
N VAL A 84 -16.83 -7.69 -8.53
CA VAL A 84 -18.09 -7.14 -7.97
C VAL A 84 -18.63 -7.99 -6.83
N ASP A 85 -18.50 -9.31 -6.90
CA ASP A 85 -19.07 -10.21 -5.89
C ASP A 85 -18.05 -10.63 -4.82
N GLY A 86 -16.76 -10.68 -5.18
CA GLY A 86 -15.70 -11.28 -4.34
C GLY A 86 -14.71 -10.31 -3.73
N PHE A 87 -14.59 -9.07 -4.21
CA PHE A 87 -13.59 -8.12 -3.70
C PHE A 87 -14.16 -7.27 -2.55
N ASN A 88 -14.40 -7.93 -1.41
CA ASN A 88 -14.87 -7.28 -0.19
C ASN A 88 -14.20 -7.89 1.06
N ASP A 89 -14.06 -7.07 2.10
CA ASP A 89 -13.57 -7.50 3.41
C ASP A 89 -14.73 -7.55 4.42
N PRO A 90 -14.79 -8.55 5.31
CA PRO A 90 -15.83 -8.63 6.33
C PRO A 90 -15.66 -7.51 7.37
N MET A 91 -16.69 -6.67 7.53
CA MET A 91 -16.68 -5.54 8.45
C MET A 91 -17.67 -5.75 9.61
N ILE A 92 -17.32 -5.26 10.79
CA ILE A 92 -18.18 -5.23 11.99
C ILE A 92 -18.32 -3.78 12.47
N ASP A 93 -19.54 -3.38 12.81
CA ASP A 93 -19.86 -2.05 13.34
C ASP A 93 -20.07 -2.11 14.86
N ASN A 94 -19.35 -1.26 15.60
CA ASN A 94 -19.63 -1.03 17.02
C ASN A 94 -20.69 0.08 17.14
N LYS A 95 -21.87 -0.26 17.66
CA LYS A 95 -23.01 0.67 17.77
C LYS A 95 -22.78 1.81 18.77
N ASP A 96 -21.94 1.60 19.77
CA ASP A 96 -21.68 2.58 20.82
C ASP A 96 -20.64 3.61 20.35
N SER A 97 -19.54 3.14 19.75
CA SER A 97 -18.48 4.01 19.26
C SER A 97 -18.71 4.54 17.85
N LYS A 98 -19.69 3.97 17.12
CA LYS A 98 -19.96 4.22 15.69
C LYS A 98 -18.74 4.00 14.79
N LYS A 99 -17.78 3.19 15.24
CA LYS A 99 -16.59 2.82 14.47
C LYS A 99 -16.81 1.49 13.76
N ARG A 100 -16.19 1.35 12.60
CA ARG A 100 -16.18 0.14 11.80
C ARG A 100 -14.80 -0.50 11.84
N TYR A 101 -14.77 -1.81 11.98
CA TYR A 101 -13.55 -2.60 12.10
C TYR A 101 -13.59 -3.74 11.08
N ARG A 102 -12.43 -4.12 10.55
CA ARG A 102 -12.33 -5.37 9.80
C ARG A 102 -12.36 -6.54 10.78
N ALA A 103 -13.20 -7.53 10.51
CA ALA A 103 -13.41 -8.66 11.40
C ALA A 103 -12.16 -9.53 11.56
N ASP A 104 -11.42 -9.71 10.46
CA ASP A 104 -10.18 -10.47 10.41
C ASP A 104 -9.11 -9.90 11.35
N GLN A 105 -8.85 -8.59 11.28
CA GLN A 105 -7.85 -7.92 12.12
C GLN A 105 -8.16 -8.05 13.62
N LEU A 106 -9.45 -8.01 13.99
CA LEU A 106 -9.86 -8.21 15.39
C LEU A 106 -9.60 -9.64 15.86
N LEU A 107 -9.90 -10.63 15.02
CA LEU A 107 -9.68 -12.03 15.32
C LEU A 107 -8.19 -12.37 15.39
N GLU A 108 -7.41 -11.88 14.43
CA GLU A 108 -5.94 -12.03 14.40
C GLU A 108 -5.30 -11.42 15.64
N GLY A 109 -5.63 -10.16 15.97
CA GLY A 109 -5.10 -9.50 17.16
C GLY A 109 -5.50 -10.21 18.45
N LYS A 110 -6.68 -10.85 18.49
CA LYS A 110 -7.09 -11.68 19.63
C LYS A 110 -6.33 -13.00 19.68
N ALA A 111 -6.08 -13.64 18.55
CA ALA A 111 -5.30 -14.87 18.46
C ALA A 111 -3.85 -14.65 18.91
N GLU A 112 -3.23 -13.54 18.50
CA GLU A 112 -1.87 -13.15 18.94
C GLU A 112 -1.79 -12.98 20.46
N GLN A 113 -2.81 -12.39 21.10
CA GLN A 113 -2.87 -12.26 22.56
C GLN A 113 -2.94 -13.60 23.30
N TYR A 114 -3.48 -14.65 22.67
CA TYR A 114 -3.51 -16.00 23.25
C TYR A 114 -2.24 -16.80 22.98
N ALA A 115 -1.44 -16.40 21.99
CA ALA A 115 -0.17 -17.03 21.62
C ALA A 115 1.03 -16.48 22.40
N ALA A 116 0.86 -15.32 23.06
CA ALA A 116 1.83 -14.70 23.97
C ALA A 116 1.61 -15.16 25.42
#